data_AF-K1Q0X4-F1
#
_entry.id   AF-K1Q0X4-F1
#
_cell.length_a   1.000
_cell.length_b   1.000
_cell.length_c   1.000
_cell.angle_alpha   90.00
_cell.angle_beta   90.00
_cell.angle_gamma   90.00
#
_symmetry.space_group_name_H-M   'P 1'
#
loop_
_entity.id
_entity.type
_entity.pdbx_description
1 polymer ?
#
loop_
_entity_poly.entity_id
_entity_poly.type
_entity_poly.pdbx_seq_one_letter_code
_entity_poly.pdbx_strand_id
1 'polypeptide(L)'
;MEDIREDVFLPGLFKNFIYLFINDTRLTRIPSCVSSLATVSRLQITNSKITEINSEDFSGMTRLTSLYLSGNPISQLSNDAFMTINQLGDLRLDNTMLTTIPKAVQNIKALQDIDLSGSPVECSCASLGWMKQWKTKPPNLQIFGSCANIHMTIMSFVSLEVPKCAN
;
A
#
# COMPACT_ATOMS: atom_id res chain seq x y z
N MET A 1 -9.20 13.25 19.37
CA MET A 1 -8.32 12.51 18.43
C MET A 1 -7.42 11.67 19.31
N GLU A 2 -7.75 10.39 19.49
CA GLU A 2 -6.87 9.48 20.23
C GLU A 2 -5.80 9.00 19.26
N ASP A 3 -4.76 9.81 19.13
CA ASP A 3 -3.54 9.39 18.45
C ASP A 3 -2.74 8.50 19.41
N ILE A 4 -1.98 7.53 18.88
CA ILE A 4 -1.07 6.78 19.73
C ILE A 4 -0.07 7.79 20.30
N ARG A 5 0.03 7.87 21.63
CA ARG A 5 0.94 8.83 22.27
C ARG A 5 2.37 8.53 21.82
N GLU A 6 3.10 9.55 21.41
CA GLU A 6 4.48 9.44 20.92
C GLU A 6 5.44 8.80 21.94
N ASP A 7 5.08 8.81 23.23
CA ASP A 7 5.84 8.20 24.33
C ASP A 7 5.57 6.70 24.54
N VAL A 8 4.59 6.09 23.86
CA VAL A 8 4.31 4.63 23.89
C VAL A 8 5.51 3.84 23.37
N PHE A 9 6.30 4.48 22.54
CA PHE A 9 7.37 3.93 21.74
C PHE A 9 8.68 4.59 22.24
N LEU A 10 9.19 4.11 23.37
CA LEU A 10 10.42 4.65 23.99
C LEU A 10 11.68 4.21 23.22
N PRO A 11 12.70 5.10 23.07
CA PRO A 11 13.97 4.76 22.46
C PRO A 11 14.61 3.53 23.11
N GLY A 12 14.77 2.45 22.33
CA GLY A 12 15.36 1.18 22.79
C GLY A 12 14.39 0.01 22.85
N LEU A 13 13.07 0.24 22.98
CA LEU A 13 12.05 -0.82 22.91
C LEU A 13 12.03 -1.48 21.51
N PHE A 14 12.46 -0.74 20.49
CA PHE A 14 12.31 -1.05 19.07
C PHE A 14 13.34 -1.97 18.46
N LYS A 15 14.41 -2.31 19.17
CA LYS A 15 15.46 -3.16 18.58
C LYS A 15 14.94 -4.57 18.23
N ASN A 16 13.75 -4.94 18.70
CA ASN A 16 13.23 -6.31 18.62
C ASN A 16 11.86 -6.45 17.92
N PHE A 17 11.16 -5.37 17.57
CA PHE A 17 9.86 -5.53 16.90
C PHE A 17 10.05 -5.96 15.45
N ILE A 18 9.70 -7.21 15.17
CA ILE A 18 9.68 -7.77 13.82
C ILE A 18 8.27 -7.65 13.22
N TYR A 19 7.24 -7.78 14.07
CA TYR A 19 5.83 -7.72 13.70
C TYR A 19 5.12 -6.69 14.57
N LEU A 20 4.38 -5.77 13.95
CA LEU A 20 3.57 -4.76 14.64
C LEU A 20 2.14 -4.80 14.11
N PHE A 21 1.18 -4.99 15.01
CA PHE A 21 -0.25 -5.08 14.71
C PHE A 21 -1.01 -3.99 15.48
N ILE A 22 -1.74 -3.15 14.77
CA ILE A 22 -2.53 -2.03 15.30
C ILE A 22 -3.91 -2.07 14.63
N ASN A 23 -4.75 -2.99 15.07
CA ASN A 23 -6.03 -3.27 14.41
C ASN A 23 -7.20 -2.68 15.18
N ASP A 24 -8.28 -2.37 14.47
CA ASP A 24 -9.57 -1.98 15.06
C ASP A 24 -9.47 -0.75 15.97
N THR A 25 -8.67 0.23 15.53
CA THR A 25 -8.45 1.48 16.25
C THR A 25 -9.17 2.66 15.58
N ARG A 26 -8.93 3.88 16.07
CA ARG A 26 -9.48 5.12 15.51
C ARG A 26 -8.40 5.98 14.85
N LEU A 27 -7.27 5.39 14.49
CA LEU A 27 -6.17 6.09 13.82
C LEU A 27 -6.66 6.69 12.50
N THR A 28 -6.37 7.97 12.29
CA THR A 28 -6.67 8.69 11.05
C THR A 28 -5.45 8.84 10.13
N ARG A 29 -4.26 8.49 10.64
CA ARG A 29 -2.98 8.50 9.94
C ARG A 29 -2.05 7.45 10.55
N ILE A 30 -0.91 7.20 9.91
CA ILE A 30 0.19 6.44 10.51
C ILE A 30 0.88 7.34 11.55
N PRO A 31 1.04 6.91 12.81
CA PRO A 31 1.73 7.72 13.83
C PRO A 31 3.24 7.85 13.53
N SER A 32 3.84 9.02 13.78
CA SER A 32 5.27 9.26 13.48
C SER A 32 6.23 8.36 14.28
N CYS A 33 5.86 8.01 15.50
CA CYS A 33 6.59 7.00 16.27
C CYS A 33 6.65 5.62 15.59
N VAL A 34 5.64 5.25 14.78
CA VAL A 34 5.61 3.99 14.02
C VAL A 34 6.45 4.09 12.73
N SER A 35 6.46 5.24 12.07
CA SER A 35 7.14 5.41 10.78
C SER A 35 8.67 5.28 10.85
N SER A 36 9.26 5.40 12.06
CA SER A 36 10.70 5.31 12.32
C SER A 36 11.21 3.91 12.72
N LEU A 37 10.33 2.89 12.75
CA LEU A 37 10.66 1.55 13.24
C LEU A 37 11.44 0.70 12.23
N ALA A 38 12.76 0.90 12.16
CA ALA A 38 13.64 0.26 11.17
C ALA A 38 13.77 -1.28 11.27
N THR A 39 13.35 -1.89 12.37
CA THR A 39 13.43 -3.34 12.60
C THR A 39 12.21 -4.12 12.12
N VAL A 40 11.08 -3.43 11.93
CA VAL A 40 9.79 -4.05 11.61
C VAL A 40 9.82 -4.61 10.20
N SER A 41 9.51 -5.91 10.09
CA SER A 41 9.36 -6.64 8.84
C SER A 41 7.90 -6.73 8.40
N ARG A 42 6.95 -6.69 9.33
CA ARG A 42 5.51 -6.66 9.01
C ARG A 42 4.80 -5.61 9.83
N LEU A 43 4.13 -4.70 9.14
CA LEU A 43 3.22 -3.73 9.73
C LEU A 43 1.80 -4.06 9.29
N GLN A 44 0.90 -4.16 10.26
CA GLN A 44 -0.53 -4.29 10.02
C GLN A 44 -1.28 -3.22 10.80
N ILE A 45 -2.03 -2.39 10.08
CA ILE A 45 -2.94 -1.40 10.65
C ILE A 45 -4.27 -1.53 9.93
N THR A 46 -5.13 -2.43 10.40
CA THR A 46 -6.41 -2.75 9.73
C THR A 46 -7.61 -2.16 10.45
N ASN A 47 -8.71 -1.96 9.73
CA ASN A 47 -10.01 -1.54 10.27
C ASN A 47 -9.95 -0.26 11.13
N SER A 48 -9.14 0.71 10.73
CA SER A 48 -9.06 2.02 11.40
C SER A 48 -9.75 3.11 10.56
N LYS A 49 -9.30 4.37 10.63
CA LYS A 49 -9.91 5.51 9.95
C LYS A 49 -8.91 6.27 9.08
N ILE A 50 -7.86 5.59 8.63
CA ILE A 50 -6.81 6.20 7.78
C ILE A 50 -7.39 6.51 6.41
N THR A 51 -7.28 7.76 5.96
CA THR A 51 -7.83 8.23 4.69
C THR A 51 -6.78 8.49 3.61
N GLU A 52 -5.53 8.70 4.03
CA GLU A 52 -4.41 9.07 3.18
C GLU A 52 -3.12 8.40 3.67
N ILE A 53 -2.18 8.21 2.74
CA ILE A 53 -0.80 7.78 3.04
C ILE A 53 0.17 8.79 2.42
N ASN A 54 1.06 9.32 3.24
CA ASN A 54 2.03 10.35 2.88
C ASN A 54 3.44 9.75 2.65
N SER A 55 4.39 10.56 2.18
CA SER A 55 5.74 10.09 1.82
C SER A 55 6.60 9.71 3.04
N GLU A 56 6.27 10.26 4.20
CA GLU A 56 6.97 10.07 5.46
C GLU A 56 6.50 8.86 6.27
N ASP A 57 5.30 8.34 5.98
CA ASP A 57 4.58 7.35 6.81
C ASP A 57 5.34 6.02 6.99
N PHE A 58 6.25 5.69 6.07
CA PHE A 58 7.09 4.48 6.12
C PHE A 58 8.58 4.79 5.95
N SER A 59 8.98 6.05 6.09
CA SER A 59 10.32 6.53 5.74
C SER A 59 11.47 5.81 6.47
N GLY A 60 11.27 5.41 7.73
CA GLY A 60 12.27 4.69 8.53
C GLY A 60 12.19 3.16 8.45
N MET A 61 11.15 2.58 7.84
CA MET A 61 10.84 1.14 7.90
C MET A 61 11.57 0.31 6.84
N THR A 62 12.89 0.48 6.71
CA THR A 62 13.69 -0.07 5.59
C THR A 62 13.73 -1.60 5.47
N ARG A 63 13.28 -2.33 6.50
CA ARG A 63 13.19 -3.80 6.53
C ARG A 63 11.78 -4.35 6.27
N LEU A 64 10.82 -3.48 5.95
CA LEU A 64 9.42 -3.88 5.76
C LEU A 64 9.28 -4.78 4.53
N THR A 65 8.67 -5.96 4.73
CA THR A 65 8.39 -6.96 3.69
C THR A 65 6.90 -7.23 3.52
N SER A 66 6.07 -6.90 4.52
CA SER A 66 4.61 -6.98 4.46
C SER A 66 3.96 -5.73 5.05
N LEU A 67 3.01 -5.12 4.34
CA LEU A 67 2.27 -3.93 4.76
C LEU A 67 0.78 -4.14 4.54
N TYR A 68 0.02 -4.23 5.63
CA TYR A 68 -1.42 -4.51 5.59
C TYR A 68 -2.21 -3.31 6.12
N LEU A 69 -2.99 -2.68 5.25
CA LEU A 69 -3.80 -1.49 5.53
C LEU A 69 -5.29 -1.72 5.27
N SER A 70 -5.71 -2.98 5.18
CA SER A 70 -7.05 -3.44 4.85
C SER A 70 -8.14 -2.79 5.72
N GLY A 71 -9.27 -2.46 5.10
CA GLY A 71 -10.45 -1.93 5.82
C GLY A 71 -10.30 -0.50 6.34
N ASN A 72 -9.29 0.25 5.88
CA ASN A 72 -9.20 1.69 6.11
C ASN A 72 -9.82 2.45 4.92
N PRO A 73 -10.47 3.61 5.13
CA PRO A 73 -11.06 4.42 4.06
C PRO A 73 -10.02 5.20 3.23
N ILE A 74 -8.89 4.57 2.89
CA ILE A 74 -7.80 5.18 2.14
C ILE A 74 -8.29 5.50 0.73
N SER A 75 -8.23 6.77 0.34
CA SER A 75 -8.61 7.22 -1.00
C SER A 75 -7.44 7.83 -1.77
N GLN A 76 -6.35 8.20 -1.07
CA GLN A 76 -5.18 8.84 -1.67
C GLN A 76 -3.89 8.28 -1.10
N LEU A 77 -2.89 8.13 -1.97
CA LEU A 77 -1.50 7.85 -1.59
C LEU A 77 -0.59 8.80 -2.35
N SER A 78 0.37 9.38 -1.66
CA SER A 78 1.47 10.12 -2.30
C SER A 78 2.23 9.21 -3.27
N ASN A 79 2.67 9.74 -4.42
CA ASN A 79 3.50 8.99 -5.38
C ASN A 79 4.82 8.50 -4.76
N ASP A 80 5.24 9.11 -3.66
CA ASP A 80 6.49 8.85 -2.97
C ASP A 80 6.32 8.00 -1.70
N ALA A 81 5.09 7.58 -1.37
CA ALA A 81 4.74 6.84 -0.15
C ALA A 81 5.62 5.61 0.14
N PHE A 82 6.14 4.96 -0.91
CA PHE A 82 6.88 3.70 -0.79
C PHE A 82 8.35 3.79 -1.20
N MET A 83 8.93 5.00 -1.30
CA MET A 83 10.32 5.18 -1.76
C MET A 83 11.36 4.44 -0.91
N THR A 84 11.15 4.32 0.40
CA THR A 84 12.12 3.77 1.35
C THR A 84 11.95 2.27 1.63
N ILE A 85 10.77 1.71 1.36
CA ILE A 85 10.41 0.32 1.67
C ILE A 85 10.60 -0.61 0.46
N ASN A 86 11.78 -0.56 -0.14
CA ASN A 86 12.07 -1.25 -1.41
C ASN A 86 12.04 -2.80 -1.35
N GLN A 87 12.04 -3.39 -0.15
CA GLN A 87 11.94 -4.83 0.12
C GLN A 87 10.48 -5.31 0.29
N LEU A 88 9.50 -4.42 0.23
CA LEU A 88 8.09 -4.76 0.39
C LEU A 88 7.67 -5.76 -0.71
N GLY A 89 7.19 -6.93 -0.29
CA GLY A 89 6.74 -7.99 -1.20
C GLY A 89 5.22 -8.14 -1.24
N ASP A 90 4.56 -7.91 -0.10
CA ASP A 90 3.13 -8.15 0.09
C ASP A 90 2.43 -6.89 0.60
N LEU A 91 1.59 -6.28 -0.24
CA LEU A 91 0.85 -5.05 0.03
C LEU A 91 -0.65 -5.32 0.02
N ARG A 92 -1.32 -5.14 1.17
CA ARG A 92 -2.78 -5.31 1.30
C ARG A 92 -3.47 -3.96 1.44
N LEU A 93 -4.25 -3.60 0.43
CA LEU A 93 -5.05 -2.38 0.29
C LEU A 93 -6.51 -2.75 -0.03
N ASP A 94 -6.94 -3.96 0.33
CA ASP A 94 -8.29 -4.44 0.16
C ASP A 94 -9.27 -3.69 1.07
N ASN A 95 -10.52 -3.57 0.62
CA ASN A 95 -11.57 -2.84 1.31
C ASN A 95 -11.18 -1.38 1.63
N THR A 96 -10.50 -0.72 0.69
CA THR A 96 -10.18 0.71 0.75
C THR A 96 -11.05 1.50 -0.24
N MET A 97 -10.88 2.82 -0.29
CA MET A 97 -11.60 3.72 -1.20
C MET A 97 -10.77 4.07 -2.44
N LEU A 98 -9.77 3.26 -2.77
CA LEU A 98 -8.91 3.48 -3.92
C LEU A 98 -9.64 3.19 -5.22
N THR A 99 -9.64 4.19 -6.11
CA THR A 99 -10.23 4.10 -7.44
C THR A 99 -9.22 3.73 -8.52
N THR A 100 -7.96 3.53 -8.16
CA THR A 100 -6.88 3.14 -9.08
C THR A 100 -5.78 2.38 -8.33
N ILE A 101 -4.87 1.74 -9.07
CA ILE A 101 -3.62 1.23 -8.51
C ILE A 101 -2.70 2.44 -8.26
N PRO A 102 -2.24 2.68 -7.01
CA PRO A 102 -1.39 3.83 -6.72
C PRO A 102 -0.06 3.77 -7.47
N LYS A 103 0.35 4.85 -8.15
CA LYS A 103 1.64 4.90 -8.87
C LYS A 103 2.86 4.67 -7.96
N ALA A 104 2.72 4.94 -6.66
CA ALA A 104 3.75 4.69 -5.66
C ALA A 104 4.28 3.25 -5.66
N VAL A 105 3.51 2.27 -6.12
CA VAL A 105 3.96 0.87 -6.23
C VAL A 105 5.16 0.69 -7.16
N GLN A 106 5.39 1.64 -8.09
CA GLN A 106 6.55 1.63 -8.97
C GLN A 106 7.88 1.74 -8.22
N ASN A 107 7.86 2.30 -7.00
CA ASN A 107 9.03 2.45 -6.14
C ASN A 107 9.43 1.15 -5.43
N ILE A 108 8.54 0.15 -5.41
CA ILE A 108 8.76 -1.11 -4.72
C ILE A 108 9.36 -2.13 -5.70
N LYS A 109 10.64 -2.45 -5.52
CA LYS A 109 11.36 -3.35 -6.44
C LYS A 109 11.07 -4.83 -6.21
N ALA A 110 10.73 -5.20 -4.97
CA ALA A 110 10.49 -6.57 -4.56
C ALA A 110 9.01 -6.97 -4.55
N LEU A 111 8.11 -6.13 -5.07
CA LEU A 111 6.66 -6.34 -4.98
C LEU A 111 6.24 -7.62 -5.70
N GLN A 112 5.53 -8.49 -4.98
CA GLN A 112 5.01 -9.76 -5.50
C GLN A 112 3.50 -9.73 -5.54
N ASP A 113 2.87 -9.22 -4.48
CA ASP A 113 1.42 -9.24 -4.32
C ASP A 113 0.91 -7.84 -3.94
N ILE A 114 -0.13 -7.41 -4.64
CA ILE A 114 -0.98 -6.31 -4.22
C ILE A 114 -2.43 -6.78 -4.21
N ASP A 115 -3.11 -6.56 -3.08
CA ASP A 115 -4.54 -6.85 -2.94
C ASP A 115 -5.35 -5.56 -2.89
N LEU A 116 -6.28 -5.43 -3.82
CA LEU A 116 -7.23 -4.32 -3.94
C LEU A 116 -8.68 -4.85 -3.96
N SER A 117 -8.90 -6.09 -3.47
CA SER A 117 -10.23 -6.70 -3.43
C SER A 117 -11.19 -5.83 -2.61
N GLY A 118 -12.42 -5.65 -3.09
CA GLY A 118 -13.41 -4.80 -2.42
C GLY A 118 -13.16 -3.30 -2.53
N SER A 119 -12.09 -2.85 -3.21
CA SER A 119 -11.84 -1.43 -3.50
C SER A 119 -12.44 -1.02 -4.85
N PRO A 120 -12.95 0.21 -5.02
CA PRO A 120 -13.67 0.64 -6.22
C PRO A 120 -12.74 1.01 -7.39
N VAL A 121 -11.78 0.13 -7.74
CA VAL A 121 -10.77 0.40 -8.77
C VAL A 121 -11.42 0.49 -10.16
N GLU A 122 -11.33 1.66 -10.77
CA GLU A 122 -11.77 1.88 -12.15
C GLU A 122 -10.70 1.36 -13.12
N CYS A 123 -11.09 0.44 -13.99
CA CYS A 123 -10.24 -0.09 -15.04
C CYS A 123 -10.52 0.62 -16.36
N SER A 124 -9.61 1.50 -16.74
CA SER A 124 -9.60 2.22 -18.00
C SER A 124 -8.16 2.57 -18.39
N CYS A 125 -7.91 2.92 -19.65
CA CYS A 125 -6.57 3.42 -20.04
C CYS A 125 -6.20 4.71 -19.31
N ALA A 126 -7.18 5.55 -18.96
CA ALA A 126 -6.95 6.76 -18.17
C ALA A 126 -6.47 6.44 -16.75
N SER A 127 -7.05 5.42 -16.10
CA SER A 127 -6.71 5.03 -14.73
C SER A 127 -5.44 4.16 -14.65
N LEU A 128 -5.34 3.11 -15.47
CA LEU A 128 -4.30 2.07 -15.34
C LEU A 128 -3.30 2.04 -16.50
N GLY A 129 -3.49 2.86 -17.55
CA GLY A 129 -2.62 2.87 -18.73
C GLY A 129 -1.15 3.21 -18.43
N TRP A 130 -0.90 3.94 -17.34
CA TRP A 130 0.46 4.25 -16.88
C TRP A 130 1.31 2.99 -16.63
N MET A 131 0.68 1.86 -16.31
CA MET A 131 1.39 0.60 -16.05
C MET A 131 2.14 0.10 -17.29
N LYS A 132 1.74 0.51 -18.50
CA LYS A 132 2.48 0.25 -19.74
C LYS A 132 3.92 0.79 -19.70
N GLN A 133 4.14 1.89 -18.95
CA GLN A 133 5.44 2.56 -18.83
C GLN A 133 6.26 2.06 -17.63
N TRP A 134 5.75 1.13 -16.83
CA TRP A 134 6.45 0.59 -15.67
C TRP A 134 7.52 -0.43 -16.08
N LYS A 135 8.68 0.09 -16.52
CA LYS A 135 9.81 -0.72 -17.03
C LYS A 135 10.36 -1.72 -16.02
N THR A 136 10.32 -1.37 -14.73
CA THR A 136 10.84 -2.19 -13.62
C THR A 136 9.78 -3.06 -12.96
N LYS A 137 8.61 -3.25 -13.59
CA LYS A 137 7.52 -4.06 -13.05
C LYS A 137 8.02 -5.50 -12.76
N PRO A 138 7.85 -6.01 -11.54
CA PRO A 138 8.24 -7.39 -11.23
C PRO A 138 7.52 -8.41 -12.13
N PRO A 139 8.22 -9.47 -12.60
CA PRO A 139 7.66 -10.42 -13.55
C PRO A 139 6.51 -11.25 -12.97
N ASN A 140 6.57 -11.55 -11.67
CA ASN A 140 5.59 -12.38 -10.97
C ASN A 140 4.51 -11.57 -10.22
N LEU A 141 4.44 -10.25 -10.43
CA LEU A 141 3.48 -9.38 -9.74
C LEU A 141 2.03 -9.86 -9.96
N GLN A 142 1.35 -10.19 -8.86
CA GLN A 142 -0.08 -10.48 -8.82
C GLN A 142 -0.85 -9.27 -8.29
N ILE A 143 -1.99 -9.00 -8.93
CA ILE A 143 -2.87 -7.89 -8.58
C ILE A 143 -4.26 -8.45 -8.32
N PHE A 144 -4.60 -8.64 -7.06
CA PHE A 144 -5.89 -9.18 -6.65
C PHE A 144 -6.96 -8.09 -6.61
N GLY A 145 -8.17 -8.46 -6.98
CA GLY A 145 -9.34 -7.58 -7.02
C GLY A 145 -10.03 -7.55 -8.38
N SER A 146 -11.18 -6.88 -8.40
CA SER A 146 -12.05 -6.76 -9.57
C SER A 146 -12.21 -5.31 -9.97
N CYS A 147 -12.32 -5.06 -11.27
CA CYS A 147 -12.64 -3.75 -11.80
C CYS A 147 -14.06 -3.35 -11.38
N ALA A 148 -14.23 -2.12 -10.91
CA ALA A 148 -15.52 -1.60 -10.45
C ALA A 148 -16.47 -1.25 -11.61
N ASN A 149 -15.92 -0.91 -12.78
CA ASN A 149 -16.66 -0.39 -13.94
C ASN A 149 -16.88 -1.43 -15.06
N ILE A 150 -16.25 -2.60 -14.99
CA ILE A 150 -16.34 -3.67 -16.00
C ILE A 150 -16.27 -5.05 -15.33
N HIS A 151 -16.86 -6.08 -15.96
CA HIS A 151 -16.83 -7.45 -15.44
C HIS A 151 -15.50 -8.16 -15.75
N MET A 152 -14.43 -7.74 -15.08
CA MET A 152 -13.07 -8.27 -15.27
C MET A 152 -12.25 -8.15 -13.97
N THR A 153 -11.27 -9.03 -13.77
CA THR A 153 -10.28 -8.82 -12.70
C THR A 153 -9.32 -7.68 -13.07
N ILE A 154 -8.76 -7.02 -12.06
CA ILE A 154 -7.77 -5.96 -12.29
C ILE A 154 -6.57 -6.54 -13.06
N MET A 155 -6.08 -7.71 -12.66
CA MET A 155 -4.94 -8.38 -13.32
C MET A 155 -5.23 -8.72 -14.78
N SER A 156 -6.43 -9.20 -15.11
CA SER A 156 -6.84 -9.46 -16.49
C SER A 156 -6.84 -8.18 -17.32
N PHE A 157 -7.37 -7.07 -16.79
CA PHE A 157 -7.35 -5.79 -17.50
C PHE A 157 -5.92 -5.28 -17.73
N VAL A 158 -5.07 -5.35 -16.70
CA VAL A 158 -3.65 -4.97 -16.78
C VAL A 158 -2.90 -5.82 -17.81
N SER A 159 -3.24 -7.09 -17.95
CA SER A 159 -2.52 -8.01 -18.85
C SER A 159 -3.02 -7.93 -20.30
N LEU A 160 -4.33 -7.70 -20.49
CA LEU A 160 -4.98 -7.78 -21.80
C LEU A 160 -5.22 -6.42 -22.44
N GLU A 161 -5.53 -5.38 -21.67
CA GLU A 161 -5.97 -4.08 -22.18
C GLU A 161 -4.93 -2.98 -22.05
N VAL A 162 -4.18 -2.92 -20.95
CA VAL A 162 -3.11 -1.91 -20.77
C VAL A 162 -2.07 -1.89 -21.90
N PRO A 163 -1.61 -3.03 -22.47
CA PRO A 163 -0.68 -3.00 -23.60
C PRO A 163 -1.24 -2.28 -24.85
N LYS A 164 -2.57 -2.26 -25.00
CA LYS A 164 -3.27 -1.62 -26.12
C LYS A 164 -3.52 -0.12 -25.91
N CYS A 165 -3.36 0.39 -24.68
CA CYS A 165 -3.53 1.81 -24.40
C CYS A 165 -2.55 2.67 -25.21
N ALA A 166 -2.99 3.86 -25.62
CA ALA A 166 -2.12 4.85 -26.25
C ALA A 166 -0.96 5.23 -25.31
N ASN A 167 0.18 5.63 -25.90
CA ASN A 167 1.34 6.10 -25.15
C ASN A 167 1.15 7.51 -24.61
#